data_AF-A0A7S4S090-F1
#
_entry.id   AF-A0A7S4S090-F1
#
_cell.length_a   1.000
_cell.length_b   1.000
_cell.length_c   1.000
_cell.angle_alpha   90.00
_cell.angle_beta   90.00
_cell.angle_gamma   90.00
#
_symmetry.space_group_name_H-M   'P 1'
#
loop_
_entity.id
_entity.type
_entity.pdbx_description
1 polymer ?
#
loop_
_entity_poly.entity_id
_entity_poly.type
_entity_poly.pdbx_seq_one_letter_code
_entity_poly.pdbx_strand_id
1 'polypeptide(L)'
;MTRVLQLCWLWAFLMAVLKEIDVYAVDFGMQVIQQRPEVTGRRLCSIWPCAPPPELVQVRWPHGSFFRPRGVLCPQASGGPVMVASSYGLHAVDPSLPGPALARELQRGRPLPPGAFLVCGPGLGAGSHRRPQSPPPCSAAAVTDGALLLWPAGGEPPPPLATAGAGAAQPSAAAAGTARPASAVVGAARPAAAAAAAAAAAAAAAAPGAGRPAAVGTGTSSWQVSAGAVVHCQNVTRLLPAGGSAAELCLLLVGWDGAALPVAAVPLPREQGPPPSARIQATPGLNAPFFQRSARQQVVALHVEPQSGRLLALLSDGYIEAWDLFVLRSLGRWRHAWPAGTTAEVQPISLCEDSGRRLFVLGEGGPPHPTLARVHLPEQWTQ
;
A
#
# COMPACT_ATOMS: atom_id res chain seq x y z
N MET A 1 -34.75 7.37 -35.81
CA MET A 1 -34.08 6.73 -34.66
C MET A 1 -35.13 6.10 -33.77
N THR A 2 -35.01 4.81 -33.47
CA THR A 2 -36.03 4.07 -32.68
C THR A 2 -35.91 4.39 -31.19
N ARG A 3 -37.03 4.44 -30.48
CA ARG A 3 -37.09 4.71 -29.01
C ARG A 3 -36.19 3.77 -28.18
N VAL A 4 -35.95 2.55 -28.68
CA VAL A 4 -35.05 1.56 -28.07
C VAL A 4 -33.62 2.09 -27.98
N LEU A 5 -33.12 2.71 -29.05
CA LEU A 5 -31.76 3.26 -29.09
C LEU A 5 -31.60 4.39 -28.07
N GLN A 6 -32.61 5.26 -27.94
CA GLN A 6 -32.61 6.33 -26.93
C GLN A 6 -32.56 5.78 -25.50
N LEU A 7 -33.27 4.68 -25.22
CA LEU A 7 -33.27 4.05 -23.90
C LEU A 7 -31.91 3.41 -23.59
N CYS A 8 -31.27 2.76 -24.57
CA CYS A 8 -29.92 2.21 -24.43
C CYS A 8 -28.88 3.32 -24.18
N TRP A 9 -28.96 4.45 -24.88
CA TRP A 9 -28.07 5.60 -24.66
C TRP A 9 -28.28 6.22 -23.28
N LEU A 10 -29.53 6.38 -22.85
CA LEU A 10 -29.84 6.90 -21.52
C LEU A 10 -29.28 5.98 -20.43
N TRP A 11 -29.44 4.66 -20.59
CA TRP A 11 -28.90 3.68 -19.67
C TRP A 11 -27.36 3.69 -19.64
N ALA A 12 -26.71 3.71 -20.81
CA ALA A 12 -25.25 3.78 -20.90
C ALA A 12 -24.70 5.08 -20.29
N PHE A 13 -25.38 6.21 -20.54
CA PHE A 13 -25.05 7.50 -19.92
C PHE A 13 -25.23 7.46 -18.41
N LEU A 14 -26.34 6.92 -17.90
CA LEU A 14 -26.57 6.77 -16.47
C LEU A 14 -25.48 5.92 -15.82
N MET A 15 -25.11 4.80 -16.43
CA MET A 15 -24.01 3.94 -15.94
C MET A 15 -22.66 4.65 -15.99
N ALA A 16 -22.40 5.46 -17.03
CA ALA A 16 -21.18 6.26 -17.12
C ALA A 16 -21.13 7.35 -16.04
N VAL A 17 -22.23 8.06 -15.80
CA VAL A 17 -22.33 9.07 -14.74
C VAL A 17 -22.13 8.42 -13.38
N LEU A 18 -22.82 7.31 -13.12
CA LEU A 18 -22.73 6.55 -11.88
C LEU A 18 -21.31 6.02 -11.61
N LYS A 19 -20.56 5.66 -12.67
CA LYS A 19 -19.15 5.31 -12.61
C LYS A 19 -18.27 6.52 -12.28
N GLU A 20 -18.50 7.66 -12.93
CA GLU A 20 -17.68 8.87 -12.75
C GLU A 20 -17.83 9.48 -11.35
N ILE A 21 -19.00 9.33 -10.73
CA ILE A 21 -19.25 9.81 -9.36
C ILE A 21 -18.84 8.80 -8.27
N ASP A 22 -18.16 7.70 -8.64
CA ASP A 22 -17.76 6.60 -7.76
C ASP A 22 -18.92 5.94 -6.96
N VAL A 23 -20.19 6.25 -7.27
CA VAL A 23 -21.38 5.65 -6.62
C VAL A 23 -21.62 4.23 -7.14
N TYR A 24 -21.19 3.95 -8.37
CA TYR A 24 -21.38 2.68 -9.03
C TYR A 24 -20.08 2.30 -9.75
N ALA A 25 -19.07 1.92 -8.97
CA ALA A 25 -17.99 1.10 -9.50
C ALA A 25 -18.54 -0.32 -9.73
N VAL A 26 -19.35 -0.49 -10.79
CA VAL A 26 -19.38 -1.79 -11.46
C VAL A 26 -18.03 -1.88 -12.13
N ASP A 27 -17.08 -2.45 -11.37
CA ASP A 27 -15.89 -3.03 -11.95
C ASP A 27 -16.43 -4.08 -12.92
N PHE A 28 -16.57 -3.69 -14.19
CA PHE A 28 -16.36 -4.60 -15.30
C PHE A 28 -14.88 -4.95 -15.27
N GLY A 29 -14.45 -5.61 -14.19
CA GLY A 29 -13.40 -6.58 -14.27
C GLY A 29 -13.90 -7.64 -15.22
N MET A 30 -13.80 -7.35 -16.53
CA MET A 30 -13.18 -8.30 -17.43
C MET A 30 -11.79 -8.56 -16.83
N GLN A 31 -11.76 -9.33 -15.74
CA GLN A 31 -10.71 -10.31 -15.58
C GLN A 31 -10.84 -11.09 -16.88
N VAL A 32 -9.99 -10.73 -17.85
CA VAL A 32 -9.65 -11.66 -18.91
C VAL A 32 -9.26 -12.88 -18.12
N ILE A 33 -10.18 -13.84 -18.08
CA ILE A 33 -9.92 -15.19 -17.62
C ILE A 33 -8.88 -15.64 -18.64
N GLN A 34 -7.61 -15.29 -18.40
CA GLN A 34 -6.49 -16.03 -18.93
C GLN A 34 -6.72 -17.40 -18.32
N GLN A 35 -7.46 -18.23 -19.06
CA GLN A 35 -7.67 -19.63 -18.78
C GLN A 35 -6.27 -20.20 -18.64
N ARG A 36 -5.80 -20.24 -17.41
CA ARG A 36 -4.51 -20.82 -17.08
C ARG A 36 -4.72 -22.28 -17.44
N PRO A 37 -3.93 -22.85 -18.37
CA PRO A 37 -4.02 -24.27 -18.63
C PRO A 37 -3.90 -24.98 -17.28
N GLU A 38 -4.85 -25.87 -16.99
CA GLU A 38 -4.85 -26.71 -15.79
C GLU A 38 -3.53 -27.45 -15.73
N VAL A 39 -2.53 -26.84 -15.10
CA VAL A 39 -1.30 -27.54 -14.77
C VAL A 39 -1.70 -28.44 -13.62
N THR A 40 -1.99 -29.70 -13.95
CA THR A 40 -2.16 -30.82 -13.03
C THR A 40 -0.83 -31.07 -12.33
N GLY A 41 -0.41 -30.11 -11.50
CA GLY A 41 0.83 -30.16 -10.75
C GLY A 41 0.69 -31.22 -9.67
N ARG A 42 1.48 -32.28 -9.79
CA ARG A 42 1.72 -33.29 -8.75
C ARG A 42 1.87 -32.59 -7.39
N ARG A 43 0.92 -32.87 -6.49
CA ARG A 43 0.89 -32.34 -5.13
C ARG A 43 2.00 -33.00 -4.33
N LEU A 44 3.19 -32.38 -4.30
CA LEU A 44 4.30 -32.80 -3.45
C LEU A 44 4.04 -32.36 -2.00
N CYS A 45 3.07 -33.01 -1.36
CA CYS A 45 3.02 -33.15 0.09
C CYS A 45 3.50 -34.57 0.44
N SER A 46 4.69 -34.96 -0.02
CA SER A 46 5.16 -36.33 0.17
C SER A 46 6.10 -36.51 1.37
N ILE A 47 6.62 -35.44 1.96
CA ILE A 47 7.66 -35.56 2.99
C ILE A 47 7.43 -34.43 4.00
N TRP A 48 6.94 -34.77 5.20
CA TRP A 48 6.68 -33.95 6.40
C TRP A 48 5.23 -33.52 6.65
N PRO A 49 4.77 -33.50 7.93
CA PRO A 49 3.36 -33.36 8.28
C PRO A 49 2.82 -32.09 7.65
N CYS A 50 1.81 -32.27 6.79
CA CYS A 50 1.11 -31.18 6.15
C CYS A 50 0.70 -30.21 7.25
N ALA A 51 1.11 -28.95 7.12
CA ALA A 51 0.62 -27.88 7.97
C ALA A 51 -0.91 -28.00 8.07
N PRO A 52 -1.51 -27.74 9.25
CA PRO A 52 -2.96 -27.84 9.41
C PRO A 52 -3.66 -27.02 8.30
N PRO A 53 -4.82 -27.49 7.80
CA PRO A 53 -5.54 -26.77 6.77
C PRO A 53 -5.80 -25.33 7.23
N PRO A 54 -5.84 -24.37 6.29
CA PRO A 54 -6.03 -22.98 6.66
C PRO A 54 -7.45 -22.84 7.22
N GLU A 55 -7.56 -22.07 8.29
CA GLU A 55 -8.82 -21.83 8.95
C GLU A 55 -9.53 -20.69 8.23
N LEU A 56 -10.67 -20.98 7.60
CA LEU A 56 -11.48 -19.96 6.95
C LEU A 56 -12.16 -19.10 8.00
N VAL A 57 -11.83 -17.82 8.04
CA VAL A 57 -12.51 -16.85 8.88
C VAL A 57 -13.82 -16.51 8.19
N GLN A 58 -14.95 -16.90 8.79
CA GLN A 58 -16.25 -16.51 8.27
C GLN A 58 -16.44 -15.01 8.49
N VAL A 59 -16.44 -14.22 7.42
CA VAL A 59 -16.63 -12.78 7.50
C VAL A 59 -17.96 -12.40 6.86
N ARG A 60 -18.77 -11.61 7.57
CA ARG A 60 -19.92 -10.92 7.00
C ARG A 60 -19.45 -9.62 6.38
N TRP A 61 -19.21 -9.66 5.08
CA TRP A 61 -18.74 -8.51 4.32
C TRP A 61 -19.84 -7.47 4.13
N PRO A 62 -19.51 -6.16 4.18
CA PRO A 62 -20.43 -5.12 3.77
C PRO A 62 -20.74 -5.35 2.30
N HIS A 63 -22.02 -5.41 1.94
CA HIS A 63 -22.48 -5.72 0.57
C HIS A 63 -22.24 -7.17 0.09
N GLY A 64 -21.91 -8.09 1.01
CA GLY A 64 -21.84 -9.52 0.71
C GLY A 64 -20.86 -9.86 -0.42
N SER A 65 -21.37 -10.40 -1.51
CA SER A 65 -20.58 -10.84 -2.68
C SER A 65 -20.02 -9.70 -3.53
N PHE A 66 -20.53 -8.47 -3.35
CA PHE A 66 -20.06 -7.29 -4.06
C PHE A 66 -18.89 -6.60 -3.36
N PHE A 67 -18.52 -7.04 -2.17
CA PHE A 67 -17.34 -6.52 -1.51
C PHE A 67 -16.09 -6.89 -2.32
N ARG A 68 -15.26 -5.89 -2.60
CA ARG A 68 -14.00 -6.01 -3.36
C ARG A 68 -12.85 -5.57 -2.46
N PRO A 69 -12.31 -6.49 -1.65
CA PRO A 69 -11.18 -6.14 -0.82
C PRO A 69 -9.94 -5.93 -1.70
N ARG A 70 -9.04 -5.03 -1.30
CA ARG A 70 -7.81 -4.72 -2.02
C ARG A 70 -6.55 -5.05 -1.22
N GLY A 71 -6.68 -5.13 0.10
CA GLY A 71 -5.55 -5.33 0.99
C GLY A 71 -5.98 -5.80 2.36
N VAL A 72 -5.10 -6.54 3.03
CA VAL A 72 -5.23 -6.95 4.42
C VAL A 72 -4.03 -6.44 5.21
N LEU A 73 -4.30 -5.94 6.41
CA LEU A 73 -3.38 -5.20 7.25
C LEU A 73 -3.52 -5.71 8.68
N CYS A 74 -2.42 -6.15 9.28
CA CYS A 74 -2.41 -6.72 10.61
C CYS A 74 -1.80 -5.69 11.58
N PRO A 75 -2.55 -5.21 12.59
CA PRO A 75 -1.95 -4.36 13.60
C PRO A 75 -0.91 -5.15 14.42
N GLN A 76 0.12 -4.46 14.91
CA GLN A 76 1.14 -5.07 15.78
C GLN A 76 0.58 -5.52 17.15
N ALA A 77 -0.61 -5.09 17.54
CA ALA A 77 -1.22 -5.52 18.80
C ALA A 77 -1.68 -6.97 18.69
N SER A 78 -1.26 -7.81 19.64
CA SER A 78 -1.60 -9.23 19.67
C SER A 78 -3.10 -9.42 19.80
N GLY A 79 -3.70 -10.15 18.86
CA GLY A 79 -5.15 -10.39 18.88
C GLY A 79 -6.00 -9.18 18.53
N GLY A 80 -5.41 -8.12 17.95
CA GLY A 80 -6.17 -7.00 17.41
C GLY A 80 -7.00 -7.40 16.18
N PRO A 81 -7.99 -6.57 15.80
CA PRO A 81 -8.75 -6.78 14.58
C PRO A 81 -7.86 -6.65 13.35
N VAL A 82 -8.04 -7.55 12.40
CA VAL A 82 -7.44 -7.48 11.07
C VAL A 82 -8.13 -6.36 10.29
N MET A 83 -7.37 -5.46 9.70
CA MET A 83 -7.91 -4.38 8.88
C MET A 83 -7.95 -4.82 7.42
N VAL A 84 -9.08 -4.61 6.75
CA VAL A 84 -9.31 -4.93 5.35
C VAL A 84 -9.63 -3.65 4.61
N ALA A 85 -8.80 -3.31 3.63
CA ALA A 85 -9.00 -2.16 2.76
C ALA A 85 -9.89 -2.54 1.57
N SER A 86 -10.78 -1.63 1.16
CA SER A 86 -11.56 -1.72 -0.07
C SER A 86 -11.46 -0.40 -0.85
N SER A 87 -12.11 -0.32 -2.01
CA SER A 87 -12.28 0.95 -2.73
C SER A 87 -13.13 1.98 -1.98
N TYR A 88 -13.94 1.56 -1.01
CA TYR A 88 -14.90 2.42 -0.32
C TYR A 88 -14.43 2.87 1.08
N GLY A 89 -13.42 2.20 1.63
CA GLY A 89 -12.96 2.49 2.97
C GLY A 89 -12.14 1.38 3.61
N LEU A 90 -11.89 1.56 4.91
CA LEU A 90 -11.15 0.63 5.75
C LEU A 90 -12.13 -0.05 6.72
N HIS A 91 -12.04 -1.37 6.82
CA HIS A 91 -12.90 -2.18 7.68
C HIS A 91 -12.06 -2.94 8.70
N ALA A 92 -12.53 -3.05 9.93
CA ALA A 92 -11.99 -3.94 10.94
C ALA A 92 -12.76 -5.25 10.95
N VAL A 93 -12.03 -6.37 10.92
CA VAL A 93 -12.54 -7.73 11.07
C VAL A 93 -11.87 -8.30 12.31
N ASP A 94 -12.65 -8.69 13.32
CA ASP A 94 -12.11 -9.34 14.51
C ASP A 94 -12.23 -10.87 14.39
N PRO A 95 -11.15 -11.58 14.04
CA PRO A 95 -11.18 -13.03 13.85
C PRO A 95 -11.12 -13.81 15.17
N SER A 96 -11.14 -13.13 16.32
CA SER A 96 -11.11 -13.74 17.65
C SER A 96 -12.51 -13.95 18.24
N LEU A 97 -13.52 -13.24 17.73
CA LEU A 97 -14.89 -13.36 18.22
C LEU A 97 -15.53 -14.68 17.74
N PRO A 98 -16.35 -15.33 18.60
CA PRO A 98 -17.08 -16.52 18.20
C PRO A 98 -18.14 -16.21 17.15
N GLY A 99 -18.24 -17.06 16.13
CA GLY A 99 -19.19 -16.92 15.03
C GLY A 99 -18.63 -16.13 13.83
N PRO A 100 -19.50 -15.72 12.89
CA PRO A 100 -19.06 -14.97 11.73
C PRO A 100 -18.64 -13.55 12.13
N ALA A 101 -17.37 -13.22 11.89
CA ALA A 101 -16.81 -11.90 12.14
C ALA A 101 -17.54 -10.84 11.30
N LEU A 102 -18.00 -9.76 11.94
CA LEU A 102 -18.59 -8.63 11.23
C LEU A 102 -17.48 -7.67 10.79
N ALA A 103 -17.41 -7.38 9.50
CA ALA A 103 -16.53 -6.33 8.99
C ALA A 103 -17.10 -4.96 9.33
N ARG A 104 -16.56 -4.33 10.39
CA ARG A 104 -16.98 -3.01 10.87
C ARG A 104 -16.23 -1.91 10.11
N GLU A 105 -16.96 -1.01 9.48
CA GLU A 105 -16.39 0.17 8.84
C GLU A 105 -15.70 1.06 9.89
N LEU A 106 -14.39 1.31 9.70
CA LEU A 106 -13.60 2.21 10.54
C LEU A 106 -13.57 3.62 9.93
N GLN A 107 -13.46 3.69 8.61
CA GLN A 107 -13.36 4.93 7.87
C GLN A 107 -14.08 4.76 6.54
N ARG A 108 -15.04 5.66 6.29
CA ARG A 108 -15.64 5.88 4.98
C ARG A 108 -14.87 6.99 4.28
N GLY A 109 -14.54 6.83 3.00
CA GLY A 109 -14.01 7.96 2.24
C GLY A 109 -13.11 7.56 1.09
N ARG A 110 -12.15 8.44 0.81
CA ARG A 110 -11.30 8.38 -0.37
C ARG A 110 -10.54 7.04 -0.39
N PRO A 111 -10.59 6.28 -1.49
CA PRO A 111 -9.86 5.03 -1.61
C PRO A 111 -8.38 5.25 -1.31
N LEU A 112 -7.77 4.29 -0.62
CA LEU A 112 -6.32 4.27 -0.50
C LEU A 112 -5.72 4.17 -1.91
N PRO A 113 -4.65 4.93 -2.21
CA PRO A 113 -4.00 4.84 -3.50
C PRO A 113 -3.49 3.41 -3.73
N PRO A 114 -3.42 2.94 -4.99
CA PRO A 114 -2.84 1.63 -5.30
C PRO A 114 -1.46 1.47 -4.67
N GLY A 115 -1.19 0.28 -4.12
CA GLY A 115 0.07 -0.01 -3.44
C GLY A 115 0.21 0.62 -2.05
N ALA A 116 -0.83 1.28 -1.52
CA ALA A 116 -0.80 1.77 -0.16
C ALA A 116 -0.71 0.63 0.87
N PHE A 117 0.09 0.85 1.90
CA PHE A 117 0.27 -0.06 3.03
C PHE A 117 0.19 0.74 4.34
N LEU A 118 -0.06 0.05 5.46
CA LEU A 118 0.05 0.66 6.78
C LEU A 118 1.39 0.33 7.39
N VAL A 119 1.97 1.35 8.00
CA VAL A 119 3.15 1.25 8.83
C VAL A 119 2.71 1.56 10.26
N CYS A 120 2.75 0.53 11.11
CA CYS A 120 2.50 0.68 12.53
C CYS A 120 3.82 0.51 13.27
N GLY A 121 4.02 1.29 14.34
CA GLY A 121 5.22 1.17 15.15
C GLY A 121 5.20 2.08 16.38
N PRO A 122 5.97 1.74 17.42
CA PRO A 122 6.16 2.63 18.55
C PRO A 122 6.75 3.96 18.05
N GLY A 123 6.15 5.09 18.46
CA GLY A 123 6.62 6.43 18.12
C GLY A 123 5.91 7.14 16.95
N LEU A 124 5.09 6.45 16.15
CA LEU A 124 4.39 7.06 15.00
C LEU A 124 3.18 7.95 15.35
N GLY A 125 3.00 8.34 16.61
CA GLY A 125 1.88 9.18 17.03
C GLY A 125 2.11 9.78 18.39
N ALA A 126 2.74 10.95 18.40
CA ALA A 126 2.93 11.75 19.58
C ALA A 126 1.68 12.61 19.83
N GLY A 127 0.85 12.14 20.76
CA GLY A 127 -0.04 12.99 21.54
C GLY A 127 0.02 12.47 22.96
N SER A 128 0.62 13.22 23.88
CA SER A 128 0.89 12.87 25.29
C SER A 128 -0.37 12.63 26.14
N HIS A 129 -1.56 12.64 25.55
CA HIS A 129 -2.85 12.41 26.21
C HIS A 129 -3.63 11.26 25.56
N ARG A 130 -3.00 10.10 25.35
CA ARG A 130 -3.72 8.91 24.89
C ARG A 130 -4.36 8.16 26.05
N ARG A 131 -5.67 7.89 25.92
CA ARG A 131 -6.34 6.87 26.73
C ARG A 131 -5.62 5.52 26.52
N PRO A 132 -5.39 4.74 27.58
CA PRO A 132 -4.69 3.44 27.53
C PRO A 132 -5.27 2.39 26.57
N GLN A 133 -6.42 2.64 25.94
CA GLN A 133 -7.13 1.71 25.06
C GLN A 133 -7.09 2.10 23.58
N SER A 134 -6.37 3.16 23.20
CA SER A 134 -6.27 3.54 21.79
C SER A 134 -5.22 2.65 21.08
N PRO A 135 -5.55 2.02 19.95
CA PRO A 135 -4.60 1.20 19.19
C PRO A 135 -3.34 1.99 18.82
N PRO A 136 -2.18 1.33 18.64
CA PRO A 136 -0.93 2.01 18.30
C PRO A 136 -1.14 2.90 17.07
N PRO A 137 -0.53 4.09 17.04
CA PRO A 137 -0.66 4.99 15.89
C PRO A 137 -0.06 4.30 14.67
N CYS A 138 -0.89 4.02 13.68
CA CYS A 138 -0.44 3.60 12.37
C CYS A 138 -0.45 4.81 11.45
N SER A 139 0.51 4.86 10.52
CA SER A 139 0.48 5.75 9.38
C SER A 139 0.21 4.93 8.13
N ALA A 140 -0.58 5.47 7.22
CA ALA A 140 -0.65 4.93 5.87
C ALA A 140 0.49 5.49 5.03
N ALA A 141 0.96 4.68 4.11
CA ALA A 141 2.09 4.95 3.26
C ALA A 141 1.78 4.51 1.84
N ALA A 142 2.27 5.25 0.85
CA ALA A 142 2.24 4.81 -0.55
C ALA A 142 3.50 5.31 -1.25
N VAL A 143 4.00 4.50 -2.19
CA VAL A 143 5.15 4.86 -3.03
C VAL A 143 4.62 5.30 -4.39
N THR A 144 4.86 6.57 -4.73
CA THR A 144 4.36 7.19 -5.97
C THR A 144 5.50 7.95 -6.64
N ASP A 145 5.79 7.66 -7.91
CA ASP A 145 6.76 8.41 -8.73
C ASP A 145 8.11 8.66 -8.04
N GLY A 146 8.60 7.65 -7.30
CA GLY A 146 9.88 7.72 -6.58
C GLY A 146 9.87 8.54 -5.30
N ALA A 147 8.71 8.95 -4.82
CA ALA A 147 8.50 9.53 -3.50
C ALA A 147 7.66 8.60 -2.63
N LEU A 148 8.02 8.54 -1.35
CA LEU A 148 7.15 7.96 -0.33
C LEU A 148 6.25 9.07 0.23
N LEU A 149 4.94 8.82 0.19
CA LEU A 149 3.92 9.62 0.86
C LEU A 149 3.54 8.93 2.16
N LEU A 150 3.50 9.69 3.27
CA LEU A 150 3.08 9.21 4.58
C LEU A 150 1.96 10.10 5.10
N TRP A 151 0.92 9.51 5.68
CA TRP A 151 -0.18 10.22 6.32
C TRP A 151 -0.75 9.41 7.50
N PRO A 152 -1.44 10.04 8.46
CA PRO A 152 -2.07 9.30 9.55
C PRO A 152 -3.05 8.25 9.04
N ALA A 153 -3.05 7.03 9.59
CA ALA A 153 -4.09 6.05 9.30
C ALA A 153 -5.44 6.60 9.80
N GLY A 154 -6.46 6.60 8.94
CA GLY A 154 -7.72 7.31 9.23
C GLY A 154 -7.76 8.75 8.67
N GLY A 155 -6.62 9.30 8.27
CA GLY A 155 -6.54 10.61 7.60
C GLY A 155 -6.87 10.52 6.11
N GLU A 156 -7.09 11.68 5.49
CA GLU A 156 -7.18 11.76 4.03
C GLU A 156 -5.79 11.60 3.42
N PRO A 157 -5.61 10.75 2.39
CA PRO A 157 -4.36 10.70 1.66
C PRO A 157 -4.06 12.09 1.06
N PRO A 158 -2.79 12.53 1.05
CA PRO A 158 -2.43 13.77 0.37
C PRO A 158 -2.88 13.68 -1.10
N PRO A 159 -3.32 14.80 -1.70
CA PRO A 159 -3.70 14.80 -3.12
C PRO A 159 -2.53 14.23 -3.94
N PRO A 160 -2.81 13.41 -4.98
CA PRO A 160 -1.77 12.95 -5.86
C PRO A 160 -0.99 14.18 -6.33
N LEU A 161 0.33 14.13 -6.20
CA LEU A 161 1.16 15.20 -6.69
C LEU A 161 0.81 15.36 -8.15
N ALA A 162 0.30 16.53 -8.55
CA ALA A 162 0.16 16.85 -9.95
C ALA A 162 1.53 16.58 -10.54
N THR A 163 1.63 15.55 -11.40
CA THR A 163 2.84 15.28 -12.15
C THR A 163 3.14 16.63 -12.77
N ALA A 164 4.23 17.28 -12.32
CA ALA A 164 4.60 18.58 -12.81
C ALA A 164 4.80 18.33 -14.29
N GLY A 165 3.75 18.64 -15.07
CA GLY A 165 3.66 18.21 -16.45
C GLY A 165 4.97 18.67 -17.03
N ALA A 166 5.75 17.72 -17.57
CA ALA A 166 6.87 18.07 -18.41
C ALA A 166 6.24 18.97 -19.45
N GLY A 167 6.39 20.28 -19.24
CA GLY A 167 5.75 21.29 -20.04
C GLY A 167 6.41 21.14 -21.38
N ALA A 168 5.80 20.32 -22.24
CA ALA A 168 6.07 20.34 -23.64
C ALA A 168 5.76 21.78 -24.03
N ALA A 169 6.81 22.59 -24.12
CA ALA A 169 6.74 23.94 -24.62
C ALA A 169 6.09 23.84 -25.99
N GLN A 170 4.79 24.13 -26.04
CA GLN A 170 4.05 24.25 -27.28
C GLN A 170 4.73 25.41 -28.02
N PRO A 171 5.34 25.21 -29.20
CA PRO A 171 5.93 26.31 -29.94
C PRO A 171 4.79 27.26 -30.31
N SER A 172 4.80 28.44 -29.68
CA SER A 172 3.88 29.51 -29.98
C SER A 172 4.21 30.02 -31.37
N ALA A 173 3.37 29.66 -32.35
CA ALA A 173 3.37 30.32 -33.64
C ALA A 173 2.90 31.77 -33.43
N ALA A 174 3.80 32.70 -33.72
CA ALA A 174 3.55 34.13 -33.71
C ALA A 174 2.36 34.48 -34.62
N ALA A 175 1.39 35.21 -34.08
CA ALA A 175 0.44 35.99 -34.87
C ALA A 175 0.51 37.45 -34.39
N ALA A 176 0.99 38.30 -35.29
CA ALA A 176 1.02 39.74 -35.16
C ALA A 176 -0.41 40.33 -35.26
N GLY A 177 -0.71 41.36 -34.48
CA GLY A 177 -1.99 42.06 -34.53
C GLY A 177 -2.04 43.30 -33.64
N THR A 178 -1.71 44.43 -34.25
CA THR A 178 -1.77 45.85 -33.85
C THR A 178 -2.91 46.35 -32.93
N ALA A 179 -2.52 47.17 -31.93
CA ALA A 179 -3.07 48.44 -31.36
C ALA A 179 -4.53 48.88 -31.69
N ARG A 180 -5.35 49.57 -30.85
CA ARG A 180 -5.13 50.64 -29.82
C ARG A 180 -6.49 50.91 -29.05
N PRO A 181 -6.74 52.01 -28.26
CA PRO A 181 -7.02 51.97 -26.80
C PRO A 181 -8.40 52.55 -26.34
N ALA A 182 -8.75 52.42 -25.04
CA ALA A 182 -9.14 53.53 -24.11
C ALA A 182 -9.91 53.08 -22.83
N SER A 183 -9.56 53.74 -21.72
CA SER A 183 -10.31 54.08 -20.47
C SER A 183 -10.97 52.96 -19.63
N ALA A 184 -10.45 52.58 -18.46
CA ALA A 184 -10.40 53.27 -17.15
C ALA A 184 -11.67 53.07 -16.29
N VAL A 185 -11.55 52.29 -15.20
CA VAL A 185 -12.19 52.58 -13.89
C VAL A 185 -11.25 52.09 -12.77
N VAL A 186 -11.04 53.00 -11.82
CA VAL A 186 -10.24 52.92 -10.60
C VAL A 186 -11.01 52.17 -9.51
N GLY A 187 -10.34 51.26 -8.81
CA GLY A 187 -10.84 50.63 -7.59
C GLY A 187 -9.67 50.22 -6.70
N ALA A 188 -9.34 51.08 -5.73
CA ALA A 188 -8.26 50.87 -4.78
C ALA A 188 -8.73 50.03 -3.58
N ALA A 189 -7.97 48.98 -3.22
CA ALA A 189 -8.01 48.38 -1.89
C ALA A 189 -6.68 47.67 -1.54
N ARG A 190 -5.94 48.30 -0.61
CA ARG A 190 -4.95 47.81 0.38
C ARG A 190 -4.11 46.53 0.09
N PRO A 191 -2.76 46.65 -0.01
CA PRO A 191 -1.83 45.54 0.20
C PRO A 191 -1.28 45.57 1.63
N ALA A 192 -1.73 44.67 2.51
CA ALA A 192 -1.12 44.52 3.84
C ALA A 192 -0.98 43.07 4.32
N ALA A 193 -1.36 42.07 3.50
CA ALA A 193 -1.25 40.65 3.86
C ALA A 193 -0.18 39.88 3.06
N ALA A 194 0.33 40.43 1.95
CA ALA A 194 1.29 39.73 1.07
C ALA A 194 2.76 39.86 1.52
N ALA A 195 3.11 40.87 2.32
CA ALA A 195 4.48 41.08 2.79
C ALA A 195 4.87 40.19 4.00
N ALA A 196 3.88 39.76 4.81
CA ALA A 196 4.13 38.88 5.96
C ALA A 196 4.37 37.41 5.55
N ALA A 197 3.80 36.97 4.43
CA ALA A 197 4.01 35.62 3.89
C ALA A 197 5.39 35.44 3.23
N ALA A 198 5.95 36.50 2.64
CA ALA A 198 7.28 36.47 2.01
C ALA A 198 8.43 36.48 3.05
N ALA A 199 8.24 37.14 4.19
CA ALA A 199 9.26 37.18 5.25
C ALA A 199 9.33 35.86 6.06
N ALA A 200 8.21 35.15 6.24
CA ALA A 200 8.19 33.84 6.88
C ALA A 200 8.84 32.74 6.01
N ALA A 201 8.76 32.86 4.68
CA ALA A 201 9.43 31.95 3.75
C ALA A 201 10.96 32.16 3.70
N ALA A 202 11.44 33.38 3.96
CA ALA A 202 12.86 33.70 3.99
C ALA A 202 13.55 33.28 5.30
N ALA A 203 12.84 33.27 6.43
CA ALA A 203 13.40 32.88 7.73
C ALA A 203 13.58 31.37 7.90
N ALA A 204 12.85 30.54 7.14
CA ALA A 204 13.04 29.09 7.12
C ALA A 204 14.24 28.63 6.26
N ALA A 205 14.85 29.53 5.49
CA ALA A 205 15.97 29.24 4.59
C ALA A 205 17.36 29.48 5.22
N ALA A 206 17.44 29.93 6.47
CA ALA A 206 18.67 30.36 7.13
C ALA A 206 19.11 29.45 8.30
N ALA A 207 18.81 28.16 8.26
CA ALA A 207 19.49 27.18 9.11
C ALA A 207 20.80 26.76 8.44
N PRO A 208 21.98 27.16 8.96
CA PRO A 208 23.26 26.76 8.40
C PRO A 208 23.50 25.30 8.78
N GLY A 209 23.24 24.38 7.83
CA GLY A 209 23.41 22.94 8.04
C GLY A 209 22.52 22.03 7.19
N ALA A 210 21.58 22.58 6.40
CA ALA A 210 20.80 21.80 5.44
C ALA A 210 21.68 21.41 4.24
N GLY A 211 22.40 20.28 4.35
CA GLY A 211 23.03 19.64 3.21
C GLY A 211 22.01 19.50 2.08
N ARG A 212 22.39 19.87 0.85
CA ARG A 212 21.53 19.74 -0.33
C ARG A 212 21.01 18.30 -0.39
N PRO A 213 19.68 18.07 -0.40
CA PRO A 213 19.17 16.73 -0.68
C PRO A 213 19.62 16.38 -2.10
N ALA A 214 20.52 15.41 -2.20
CA ALA A 214 20.91 14.84 -3.47
C ALA A 214 19.69 14.14 -4.04
N ALA A 215 19.02 14.78 -5.00
CA ALA A 215 17.93 14.19 -5.74
C ALA A 215 18.48 13.04 -6.60
N VAL A 216 18.23 11.80 -6.19
CA VAL A 216 18.49 10.62 -7.02
C VAL A 216 17.20 9.81 -7.06
N GLY A 217 16.43 10.02 -8.14
CA GLY A 217 15.16 9.33 -8.37
C GLY A 217 15.31 7.82 -8.22
N THR A 218 14.27 7.15 -7.70
CA THR A 218 14.14 5.71 -7.85
C THR A 218 14.29 5.40 -9.33
N GLY A 219 15.36 4.74 -9.76
CA GLY A 219 15.62 4.48 -11.17
C GLY A 219 14.39 3.85 -11.84
N THR A 220 13.71 4.64 -12.66
CA THR A 220 12.82 4.31 -13.80
C THR A 220 11.68 3.28 -13.66
N SER A 221 11.50 2.53 -12.57
CA SER A 221 10.39 1.56 -12.44
C SER A 221 9.52 1.84 -11.22
N SER A 222 8.26 2.17 -11.47
CA SER A 222 7.22 2.27 -10.44
C SER A 222 7.02 0.92 -9.77
N TRP A 223 7.08 0.88 -8.44
CA TRP A 223 6.73 -0.32 -7.69
C TRP A 223 5.26 -0.67 -7.92
N GLN A 224 5.01 -1.90 -8.37
CA GLN A 224 3.66 -2.44 -8.60
C GLN A 224 3.00 -2.84 -7.28
N VAL A 225 3.81 -3.39 -6.37
CA VAL A 225 3.41 -3.80 -5.02
C VAL A 225 4.47 -3.28 -4.06
N SER A 226 4.05 -2.80 -2.89
CA SER A 226 4.97 -2.35 -1.86
C SER A 226 4.51 -2.71 -0.46
N ALA A 227 5.47 -2.90 0.43
CA ALA A 227 5.26 -3.08 1.85
C ALA A 227 6.34 -2.35 2.63
N GLY A 228 6.08 -2.08 3.90
CA GLY A 228 7.09 -1.50 4.77
C GLY A 228 6.75 -1.61 6.24
N ALA A 229 7.77 -1.39 7.07
CA ALA A 229 7.69 -1.52 8.50
C ALA A 229 8.64 -0.54 9.20
N VAL A 230 8.28 -0.07 10.40
CA VAL A 230 9.23 0.66 11.26
C VAL A 230 10.10 -0.35 11.99
N VAL A 231 11.41 -0.23 11.84
CA VAL A 231 12.42 -1.08 12.47
C VAL A 231 13.47 -0.22 13.17
N HIS A 232 14.29 -0.82 14.03
CA HIS A 232 15.47 -0.12 14.55
C HIS A 232 16.52 0.04 13.45
N CYS A 233 17.08 1.24 13.30
CA CYS A 233 18.10 1.51 12.28
C CYS A 233 19.34 0.62 12.43
N GLN A 234 19.66 0.19 13.65
CA GLN A 234 20.77 -0.73 13.92
C GLN A 234 20.62 -2.08 13.20
N ASN A 235 19.38 -2.54 12.98
CA ASN A 235 19.08 -3.81 12.31
C ASN A 235 19.21 -3.72 10.78
N VAL A 236 19.22 -2.49 10.23
CA VAL A 236 19.25 -2.22 8.78
C VAL A 236 20.45 -1.37 8.38
N THR A 237 21.52 -1.37 9.17
CA THR A 237 22.74 -0.58 8.92
C THR A 237 23.35 -0.83 7.54
N ARG A 238 23.25 -2.06 7.02
CA ARG A 238 23.72 -2.44 5.67
C ARG A 238 22.94 -1.78 4.53
N LEU A 239 21.72 -1.32 4.80
CA LEU A 239 20.85 -0.63 3.84
C LEU A 239 21.01 0.90 3.88
N LEU A 240 21.65 1.42 4.92
CA LEU A 240 21.82 2.85 5.10
C LEU A 240 23.06 3.37 4.35
N PRO A 241 23.03 4.62 3.84
CA PRO A 241 24.20 5.24 3.24
C PRO A 241 25.41 5.25 4.20
N ALA A 242 26.61 5.12 3.63
CA ALA A 242 27.85 5.30 4.37
C ALA A 242 27.88 6.72 4.98
N GLY A 243 27.95 6.81 6.30
CA GLY A 243 27.83 8.07 7.03
C GLY A 243 27.01 7.97 8.32
N GLY A 244 26.21 6.90 8.46
CA GLY A 244 25.43 6.62 9.67
C GLY A 244 24.30 7.63 9.91
N SER A 245 23.11 7.15 10.22
CA SER A 245 22.07 8.04 10.73
C SER A 245 22.09 8.00 12.26
N ALA A 246 22.00 9.17 12.89
CA ALA A 246 21.74 9.27 14.33
C ALA A 246 20.30 8.87 14.71
N ALA A 247 19.46 8.53 13.72
CA ALA A 247 18.11 8.05 13.95
C ALA A 247 18.11 6.66 14.58
N GLU A 248 17.18 6.48 15.52
CA GLU A 248 16.97 5.20 16.19
C GLU A 248 16.04 4.28 15.39
N LEU A 249 15.05 4.88 14.72
CA LEU A 249 14.05 4.19 13.94
C LEU A 249 14.23 4.47 12.46
N CYS A 250 14.07 3.44 11.65
CA CYS A 250 14.15 3.48 10.21
C CYS A 250 12.86 2.88 9.64
N LEU A 251 12.39 3.45 8.54
CA LEU A 251 11.38 2.85 7.70
C LEU A 251 12.04 1.91 6.70
N LEU A 252 11.81 0.61 6.87
CA LEU A 252 12.20 -0.42 5.93
C LEU A 252 11.12 -0.56 4.87
N LEU A 253 11.49 -0.44 3.60
CA LEU A 253 10.60 -0.49 2.45
C LEU A 253 11.04 -1.61 1.51
N VAL A 254 10.06 -2.35 0.99
CA VAL A 254 10.27 -3.34 -0.06
C VAL A 254 9.25 -3.10 -1.16
N GLY A 255 9.73 -3.05 -2.40
CA GLY A 255 8.89 -2.96 -3.59
C GLY A 255 9.03 -4.19 -4.47
N TRP A 256 8.05 -4.42 -5.34
CA TRP A 256 8.16 -5.27 -6.52
C TRP A 256 8.04 -4.40 -7.76
N ASP A 257 9.07 -4.39 -8.61
CA ASP A 257 9.11 -3.56 -9.82
C ASP A 257 8.77 -4.33 -11.11
N GLY A 258 8.41 -5.61 -10.99
CA GLY A 258 8.16 -6.50 -12.13
C GLY A 258 9.34 -7.42 -12.47
N ALA A 259 10.53 -7.16 -11.92
CA ALA A 259 11.73 -7.94 -12.17
C ALA A 259 12.47 -8.35 -10.88
N ALA A 260 12.55 -7.44 -9.92
CA ALA A 260 13.29 -7.60 -8.66
C ALA A 260 12.47 -7.11 -7.45
N LEU A 261 12.99 -7.43 -6.27
CA LEU A 261 12.48 -6.97 -4.98
C LEU A 261 13.44 -5.94 -4.36
N PRO A 262 13.44 -4.68 -4.83
CA PRO A 262 14.26 -3.63 -4.24
C PRO A 262 13.90 -3.40 -2.77
N VAL A 263 14.92 -3.26 -1.94
CA VAL A 263 14.82 -2.99 -0.51
C VAL A 263 15.53 -1.67 -0.20
N ALA A 264 14.83 -0.77 0.49
CA ALA A 264 15.35 0.53 0.91
C ALA A 264 15.12 0.71 2.42
N ALA A 265 16.04 1.42 3.09
CA ALA A 265 15.85 1.87 4.46
C ALA A 265 15.96 3.39 4.51
N VAL A 266 14.99 4.04 5.15
CA VAL A 266 14.98 5.50 5.33
C VAL A 266 15.01 5.81 6.83
N PRO A 267 15.99 6.57 7.33
CA PRO A 267 15.96 7.07 8.70
C PRO A 267 14.71 7.90 8.97
N LEU A 268 14.03 7.62 10.08
CA LEU A 268 12.92 8.42 10.57
C LEU A 268 13.43 9.45 11.59
N PRO A 269 13.09 10.75 11.45
CA PRO A 269 13.45 11.74 12.45
C PRO A 269 12.82 11.38 13.80
N ARG A 270 13.57 11.57 14.90
CA ARG A 270 13.09 11.35 16.27
C ARG A 270 12.01 12.34 16.70
N GLU A 271 11.89 13.47 15.99
CA GLU A 271 11.02 14.56 16.42
C GLU A 271 9.55 14.15 16.35
N GLN A 272 8.85 14.38 17.46
CA GLN A 272 7.47 14.00 17.80
C GLN A 272 6.40 14.74 16.96
N GLY A 273 6.70 15.10 15.72
CA GLY A 273 5.76 15.75 14.82
C GLY A 273 4.93 14.75 14.02
N PRO A 274 3.79 15.19 13.44
CA PRO A 274 3.22 14.47 12.31
C PRO A 274 4.33 14.22 11.27
N PRO A 275 4.32 13.07 10.57
CA PRO A 275 5.32 12.80 9.54
C PRO A 275 5.37 14.01 8.63
N PRO A 276 6.56 14.60 8.38
CA PRO A 276 6.62 15.79 7.57
C PRO A 276 5.95 15.44 6.24
N SER A 277 5.10 16.33 5.73
CA SER A 277 4.58 16.25 4.36
C SER A 277 5.68 16.34 3.29
N ALA A 278 6.94 16.32 3.72
CA ALA A 278 8.13 16.24 2.91
C ALA A 278 8.18 14.90 2.16
N ARG A 279 8.50 15.00 0.87
CA ARG A 279 8.82 13.84 0.05
C ARG A 279 10.05 13.17 0.64
N ILE A 280 9.88 11.91 1.02
CA ILE A 280 10.99 11.06 1.42
C ILE A 280 11.45 10.32 0.17
N GLN A 281 12.71 10.54 -0.20
CA GLN A 281 13.35 9.78 -1.27
C GLN A 281 13.92 8.50 -0.68
N ALA A 282 13.41 7.36 -1.14
CA ALA A 282 13.89 6.06 -0.75
C ALA A 282 14.76 5.51 -1.89
N THR A 283 16.06 5.35 -1.64
CA THR A 283 16.98 4.72 -2.60
C THR A 283 17.16 3.26 -2.22
N PRO A 284 16.84 2.30 -3.11
CA PRO A 284 17.11 0.89 -2.87
C PRO A 284 18.60 0.65 -2.64
N GLY A 285 18.95 0.04 -1.51
CA GLY A 285 20.33 -0.31 -1.16
C GLY A 285 20.71 -1.72 -1.64
N LEU A 286 19.71 -2.60 -1.81
CA LEU A 286 19.90 -3.97 -2.28
C LEU A 286 18.61 -4.51 -2.91
N ASN A 287 18.71 -5.68 -3.52
CA ASN A 287 17.57 -6.48 -3.95
C ASN A 287 17.49 -7.74 -3.08
N ALA A 288 16.30 -8.08 -2.59
CA ALA A 288 16.09 -9.38 -1.95
C ALA A 288 16.32 -10.49 -3.00
N PRO A 289 16.99 -11.60 -2.64
CA PRO A 289 17.34 -12.64 -3.59
C PRO A 289 16.07 -13.35 -4.09
N PHE A 290 15.59 -12.96 -5.27
CA PHE A 290 14.40 -13.52 -5.87
C PHE A 290 14.78 -14.65 -6.83
N PHE A 291 14.17 -15.82 -6.70
CA PHE A 291 14.49 -16.95 -7.56
C PHE A 291 14.09 -16.63 -9.01
N GLN A 292 14.98 -16.86 -9.98
CA GLN A 292 14.70 -16.57 -11.40
C GLN A 292 13.46 -17.30 -11.94
N ARG A 293 13.11 -18.47 -11.39
CA ARG A 293 11.85 -19.16 -11.75
C ARG A 293 10.62 -18.37 -11.31
N SER A 294 10.73 -17.68 -10.18
CA SER A 294 9.70 -16.80 -9.62
C SER A 294 9.64 -15.47 -10.36
N ALA A 295 10.67 -15.05 -11.09
CA ALA A 295 10.60 -13.86 -11.95
C ALA A 295 9.54 -13.97 -13.07
N ARG A 296 9.16 -15.20 -13.46
CA ARG A 296 8.01 -15.43 -14.37
C ARG A 296 6.66 -15.35 -13.66
N GLN A 297 6.67 -15.36 -12.34
CA GLN A 297 5.49 -15.37 -11.49
C GLN A 297 5.29 -13.95 -10.95
N GLN A 298 4.10 -13.40 -11.14
CA GLN A 298 3.79 -12.09 -10.61
C GLN A 298 3.73 -12.15 -9.07
N VAL A 299 4.44 -11.25 -8.40
CA VAL A 299 4.25 -10.98 -6.96
C VAL A 299 2.94 -10.20 -6.83
N VAL A 300 2.02 -10.74 -6.04
CA VAL A 300 0.68 -10.17 -5.85
C VAL A 300 0.60 -9.37 -4.56
N ALA A 301 1.32 -9.79 -3.51
CA ALA A 301 1.36 -9.10 -2.25
C ALA A 301 2.73 -9.21 -1.58
N LEU A 302 3.06 -8.20 -0.77
CA LEU A 302 4.25 -8.15 0.06
C LEU A 302 3.84 -7.85 1.51
N HIS A 303 4.59 -8.40 2.46
CA HIS A 303 4.50 -8.04 3.87
C HIS A 303 5.89 -8.04 4.50
N VAL A 304 6.14 -7.07 5.37
CA VAL A 304 7.39 -6.95 6.14
C VAL A 304 7.04 -6.99 7.61
N GLU A 305 7.55 -7.99 8.31
CA GLU A 305 7.43 -8.12 9.75
C GLU A 305 8.58 -7.33 10.43
N PRO A 306 8.27 -6.39 11.34
CA PRO A 306 9.27 -5.45 11.85
C PRO A 306 10.27 -6.03 12.86
N GLN A 307 9.89 -7.02 13.67
CA GLN A 307 10.73 -7.50 14.76
C GLN A 307 11.88 -8.38 14.28
N SER A 308 11.60 -9.27 13.32
CA SER A 308 12.53 -10.21 12.70
C SER A 308 13.07 -9.73 11.35
N GLY A 309 12.46 -8.70 10.75
CA GLY A 309 12.82 -8.24 9.42
C GLY A 309 12.38 -9.24 8.34
N ARG A 310 11.39 -10.09 8.63
CA ARG A 310 10.93 -11.11 7.70
C ARG A 310 10.11 -10.48 6.58
N LEU A 311 10.54 -10.71 5.35
CA LEU A 311 9.79 -10.40 4.13
C LEU A 311 9.00 -11.64 3.71
N LEU A 312 7.72 -11.47 3.45
CA LEU A 312 6.86 -12.47 2.82
C LEU A 312 6.39 -11.93 1.46
N ALA A 313 6.61 -12.69 0.40
CA ALA A 313 6.07 -12.40 -0.94
C ALA A 313 5.07 -13.48 -1.34
N LEU A 314 3.84 -13.06 -1.60
CA LEU A 314 2.79 -13.89 -2.17
C LEU A 314 2.87 -13.88 -3.69
N LEU A 315 2.97 -15.05 -4.28
CA LEU A 315 3.03 -15.22 -5.73
C LEU A 315 1.65 -15.59 -6.31
N SER A 316 1.45 -15.24 -7.58
CA SER A 316 0.21 -15.50 -8.34
C SER A 316 -0.16 -16.98 -8.53
N ASP A 317 0.71 -17.91 -8.16
CA ASP A 317 0.44 -19.35 -8.14
C ASP A 317 0.11 -19.88 -6.72
N GLY A 318 0.00 -18.98 -5.75
CA GLY A 318 -0.35 -19.25 -4.36
C GLY A 318 0.83 -19.71 -3.50
N TYR A 319 2.05 -19.68 -4.00
CA TYR A 319 3.24 -19.86 -3.17
C TYR A 319 3.56 -18.58 -2.40
N ILE A 320 4.17 -18.77 -1.23
CA ILE A 320 4.74 -17.72 -0.41
C ILE A 320 6.24 -17.98 -0.35
N GLU A 321 7.03 -16.98 -0.73
CA GLU A 321 8.47 -16.96 -0.51
C GLU A 321 8.78 -16.06 0.68
N ALA A 322 9.75 -16.48 1.49
CA ALA A 322 10.11 -15.80 2.71
C ALA A 322 11.61 -15.53 2.78
N TRP A 323 11.97 -14.36 3.30
CA TRP A 323 13.35 -13.94 3.53
C TRP A 323 13.48 -13.26 4.89
N ASP A 324 14.67 -13.33 5.46
CA ASP A 324 15.12 -12.47 6.56
C ASP A 324 15.95 -11.34 5.97
N LEU A 325 15.45 -10.11 6.05
CA LEU A 325 16.09 -8.92 5.48
C LEU A 325 17.24 -8.38 6.35
N PHE A 326 17.30 -8.73 7.63
CA PHE A 326 18.36 -8.27 8.53
C PHE A 326 19.66 -9.05 8.26
N VAL A 327 19.56 -10.35 7.95
CA VAL A 327 20.71 -11.16 7.55
C VAL A 327 20.79 -11.48 6.05
N LEU A 328 19.82 -11.02 5.25
CA LEU A 328 19.73 -11.21 3.79
C LEU A 328 19.70 -12.68 3.37
N ARG A 329 18.90 -13.48 4.08
CA ARG A 329 18.82 -14.94 3.88
C ARG A 329 17.43 -15.34 3.43
N SER A 330 17.35 -16.19 2.40
CA SER A 330 16.09 -16.87 2.05
C SER A 330 15.71 -17.87 3.14
N LEU A 331 14.51 -17.76 3.67
CA LEU A 331 13.90 -18.73 4.60
C LEU A 331 13.21 -19.87 3.85
N GLY A 332 13.01 -19.70 2.55
CA GLY A 332 12.54 -20.73 1.64
C GLY A 332 11.21 -20.39 0.98
N ARG A 333 10.63 -21.40 0.36
CA ARG A 333 9.38 -21.30 -0.39
C ARG A 333 8.39 -22.31 0.17
N TRP A 334 7.16 -21.86 0.34
CA TRP A 334 6.09 -22.66 0.91
C TRP A 334 4.80 -22.45 0.13
N ARG A 335 3.94 -23.47 0.09
CA ARG A 335 2.60 -23.37 -0.48
C ARG A 335 1.62 -23.96 0.51
N HIS A 336 0.58 -23.21 0.83
CA HIS A 336 -0.51 -23.77 1.61
C HIS A 336 -1.28 -24.79 0.77
N ALA A 337 -1.63 -25.93 1.38
CA ALA A 337 -2.71 -26.75 0.89
C ALA A 337 -4.03 -26.03 1.20
N TRP A 338 -4.60 -25.34 0.23
CA TRP A 338 -5.97 -24.83 0.37
C TRP A 338 -6.92 -26.03 0.52
N PRO A 339 -7.99 -25.95 1.32
CA PRO A 339 -8.91 -27.07 1.55
C PRO A 339 -9.48 -27.55 0.22
N ALA A 340 -9.36 -28.85 -0.06
CA ALA A 340 -9.98 -29.45 -1.24
C ALA A 340 -11.49 -29.14 -1.23
N GLY A 341 -11.99 -28.49 -2.28
CA GLY A 341 -13.37 -27.94 -2.34
C GLY A 341 -13.45 -26.41 -2.30
N THR A 342 -12.39 -25.73 -1.83
CA THR A 342 -12.17 -24.28 -2.03
C THR A 342 -11.10 -23.98 -3.09
N THR A 343 -10.34 -25.01 -3.49
CA THR A 343 -9.07 -24.92 -4.23
C THR A 343 -9.16 -24.52 -5.69
N ALA A 344 -10.34 -24.47 -6.30
CA ALA A 344 -10.42 -24.17 -7.73
C ALA A 344 -10.25 -22.67 -8.05
N GLU A 345 -10.44 -21.76 -7.08
CA GLU A 345 -10.57 -20.36 -7.47
C GLU A 345 -10.05 -19.29 -6.50
N VAL A 346 -9.62 -19.62 -5.26
CA VAL A 346 -9.10 -18.57 -4.36
C VAL A 346 -7.77 -18.03 -4.91
N GLN A 347 -7.85 -16.90 -5.58
CA GLN A 347 -6.77 -16.05 -6.04
C GLN A 347 -6.36 -15.14 -4.88
N PRO A 348 -5.24 -15.43 -4.20
CA PRO A 348 -4.83 -14.64 -3.06
C PRO A 348 -4.35 -13.27 -3.57
N ILE A 349 -4.83 -12.20 -2.95
CA ILE A 349 -4.57 -10.81 -3.37
C ILE A 349 -3.74 -10.03 -2.35
N SER A 350 -3.77 -10.44 -1.07
CA SER A 350 -3.03 -9.76 -0.01
C SER A 350 -2.72 -10.72 1.13
N LEU A 351 -1.64 -10.47 1.85
CA LEU A 351 -1.36 -11.15 3.11
C LEU A 351 -0.86 -10.17 4.17
N CYS A 352 -0.99 -10.53 5.44
CA CYS A 352 -0.33 -9.85 6.55
C CYS A 352 -0.08 -10.83 7.69
N GLU A 353 0.94 -10.57 8.49
CA GLU A 353 1.22 -11.31 9.71
C GLU A 353 0.87 -10.47 10.94
N ASP A 354 0.18 -11.06 11.92
CA ASP A 354 -0.04 -10.43 13.21
C ASP A 354 1.14 -10.68 14.17
N SER A 355 1.15 -10.01 15.32
CA SER A 355 2.21 -10.22 16.31
C SER A 355 2.17 -11.57 17.03
N GLY A 356 1.08 -12.32 16.87
CA GLY A 356 0.98 -13.73 17.26
C GLY A 356 1.55 -14.68 16.21
N ARG A 357 2.20 -14.17 15.17
CA ARG A 357 2.77 -14.92 14.04
C ARG A 357 1.73 -15.72 13.24
N ARG A 358 0.49 -15.24 13.25
CA ARG A 358 -0.59 -15.81 12.46
C ARG A 358 -0.61 -15.06 11.13
N LEU A 359 -0.50 -15.81 10.05
CA LEU A 359 -0.61 -15.26 8.72
C LEU A 359 -2.09 -15.18 8.35
N PHE A 360 -2.53 -14.01 7.92
CA PHE A 360 -3.84 -13.81 7.31
C PHE A 360 -3.64 -13.63 5.81
N VAL A 361 -4.37 -14.41 5.03
CA VAL A 361 -4.38 -14.32 3.57
C VAL A 361 -5.79 -13.96 3.12
N LEU A 362 -5.86 -12.90 2.34
CA LEU A 362 -7.07 -12.41 1.72
C LEU A 362 -7.06 -12.82 0.25
N GLY A 363 -8.14 -13.42 -0.22
CA GLY A 363 -8.28 -13.86 -1.60
C GLY A 363 -9.63 -13.54 -2.21
N GLU A 364 -9.63 -13.49 -3.54
CA GLU A 364 -10.80 -13.39 -4.40
C GLU A 364 -11.05 -14.75 -5.06
N GLY A 365 -12.28 -15.06 -5.47
CA GLY A 365 -12.59 -16.28 -6.22
C GLY A 365 -12.96 -17.47 -5.33
N GLY A 366 -14.19 -17.95 -5.53
CA GLY A 366 -14.93 -18.79 -4.61
C GLY A 366 -16.33 -18.22 -4.43
N PRO A 367 -17.36 -18.82 -5.05
CA PRO A 367 -18.73 -18.43 -4.80
C PRO A 367 -19.04 -18.54 -3.30
N PRO A 368 -19.62 -17.52 -2.65
CA PRO A 368 -20.08 -16.23 -3.21
C PRO A 368 -19.21 -15.02 -2.82
N HIS A 369 -18.09 -15.16 -2.12
CA HIS A 369 -17.54 -14.05 -1.31
C HIS A 369 -16.01 -13.95 -1.30
N PRO A 370 -15.46 -12.75 -1.04
CA PRO A 370 -14.06 -12.63 -0.68
C PRO A 370 -13.77 -13.52 0.55
N THR A 371 -12.60 -14.13 0.55
CA THR A 371 -12.21 -15.09 1.58
C THR A 371 -11.08 -14.53 2.42
N LEU A 372 -11.26 -14.57 3.74
CA LEU A 372 -10.18 -14.32 4.69
C LEU A 372 -9.81 -15.65 5.32
N ALA A 373 -8.56 -16.08 5.13
CA ALA A 373 -8.05 -17.32 5.69
C ALA A 373 -6.96 -17.01 6.72
N ARG A 374 -7.02 -17.70 7.85
CA ARG A 374 -5.95 -17.75 8.84
C ARG A 374 -5.10 -18.97 8.57
N VAL A 375 -3.80 -18.73 8.55
CA VAL A 375 -2.80 -19.63 8.01
C VAL A 375 -1.66 -19.76 9.02
N HIS A 376 -1.19 -20.99 9.23
CA HIS A 376 -0.05 -21.28 10.09
C HIS A 376 1.24 -21.22 9.28
N LEU A 377 2.20 -20.40 9.72
CA LEU A 377 3.53 -20.40 9.13
C LEU A 377 4.28 -21.69 9.49
N PRO A 378 5.15 -22.20 8.61
CA PRO A 378 6.06 -23.30 8.94
C PRO A 378 6.89 -22.98 10.19
N GLU A 379 7.02 -23.93 11.12
CA GLU A 379 7.81 -23.75 12.36
C GLU A 379 9.25 -23.31 12.08
N GLN A 380 9.86 -23.80 11.00
CA GLN A 380 11.20 -23.42 10.55
C GLN A 380 11.35 -21.92 10.22
N TRP A 381 10.25 -21.20 9.97
CA TRP A 381 10.28 -19.75 9.76
C TRP A 381 10.08 -18.95 11.05
N THR A 382 9.75 -19.63 12.15
CA THR A 382 9.51 -19.02 13.45
C THR A 382 10.75 -19.00 14.36
N GLN A 383 11.81 -19.71 13.97
CA GLN A 383 13.12 -19.64 14.63
C GLN A 383 13.91 -18.44 14.12
#